data_AF-A0A2N0UZ99-F1
#
_entry.id   AF-A0A2N0UZ99-F1
#
_cell.length_a   1.000
_cell.length_b   1.000
_cell.length_c   1.000
_cell.angle_alpha   90.00
_cell.angle_beta   90.00
_cell.angle_gamma   90.00
#
_symmetry.space_group_name_H-M   'P 1'
#
loop_
_entity.id
_entity.type
_entity.pdbx_description
1 polymer ?
#
loop_
_entity_poly.entity_id
_entity_poly.type
_entity_poly.pdbx_seq_one_letter_code
_entity_poly.pdbx_strand_id
1 'polypeptide(L)'
;MSIKELIKKVIGYSNVKMDSNYYRELGAVIGDNVVIGASSVVTHDIPSNSVYAGNPAEYICRFDEFSEKHKNNQISHPIFRKYRWYDWPNASAEEKEQMRKELEDKFGYL
;
A
#
# COMPACT_ATOMS: atom_id res chain seq x y z
N MET A 1 -21.08 -12.01 -15.12
CA MET A 1 -19.81 -12.16 -14.37
C MET A 1 -18.71 -11.54 -15.22
N SER A 2 -18.37 -10.28 -14.95
CA SER A 2 -17.55 -9.45 -15.85
C SER A 2 -16.08 -9.52 -15.47
N ILE A 3 -15.20 -9.65 -16.46
CA ILE A 3 -13.72 -9.71 -16.39
C ILE A 3 -13.10 -8.53 -15.60
N LYS A 4 -13.88 -7.50 -15.22
CA LYS A 4 -13.44 -6.36 -14.41
C LYS A 4 -13.14 -6.66 -12.93
N GLU A 5 -13.47 -7.84 -12.41
CA GLU A 5 -13.25 -8.18 -10.98
C GLU A 5 -11.87 -8.79 -10.67
N LEU A 6 -11.04 -9.11 -11.68
CA LEU A 6 -9.84 -9.93 -11.48
C LEU A 6 -8.53 -9.16 -11.20
N ILE A 7 -8.59 -7.85 -10.95
CA ILE A 7 -7.39 -7.02 -10.63
C ILE A 7 -7.64 -6.27 -9.32
N LYS A 8 -7.53 -6.95 -8.18
CA LYS A 8 -7.55 -6.30 -6.87
C LYS A 8 -6.49 -6.90 -5.95
N LYS A 9 -5.23 -6.57 -6.21
CA LYS A 9 -4.21 -6.43 -5.15
C LYS A 9 -2.94 -5.77 -5.70
N VAL A 10 -3.06 -4.49 -6.03
CA VAL A 10 -1.91 -3.57 -5.93
C VAL A 10 -2.19 -2.73 -4.70
N ILE A 11 -1.46 -2.99 -3.61
CA ILE A 11 -1.50 -2.13 -2.45
C ILE A 11 -0.63 -0.93 -2.81
N GLY A 12 -1.25 0.08 -3.43
CA GLY A 12 -0.62 1.38 -3.59
C GLY A 12 -0.43 1.99 -2.21
N TYR A 13 0.82 2.27 -1.83
CA TYR A 13 1.11 3.08 -0.66
C TYR A 13 1.22 4.54 -1.11
N SER A 14 0.32 5.39 -0.66
CA SER A 14 0.52 6.83 -0.75
C SER A 14 1.46 7.22 0.38
N ASN A 15 2.71 7.54 0.05
CA ASN A 15 3.58 8.25 0.98
C ASN A 15 3.07 9.69 1.08
N VAL A 16 2.13 9.96 2.00
CA VAL A 16 1.75 11.33 2.31
C VAL A 16 2.87 11.92 3.16
N LYS A 17 3.77 12.66 2.52
CA LYS A 17 4.72 13.54 3.20
C LYS A 17 4.01 14.89 3.36
N MET A 18 3.36 15.11 4.50
CA MET A 18 2.83 16.43 4.84
C MET A 18 3.84 17.12 5.75
N ASP A 19 4.49 18.15 5.21
CA ASP A 19 5.31 19.08 6.01
C ASP A 19 4.42 19.73 7.07
N SER A 20 4.91 19.75 8.30
CA SER A 20 4.18 19.96 9.55
C SER A 20 3.73 21.39 9.83
N ASN A 21 3.32 22.15 8.81
CA ASN A 21 2.77 23.49 9.01
C ASN A 21 1.52 23.74 8.15
N TYR A 22 0.40 23.88 8.87
CA TYR A 22 -0.66 24.86 8.58
C TYR A 22 -1.84 24.43 7.68
N TYR A 23 -2.87 23.78 8.24
CA TYR A 23 -4.28 23.93 7.81
C TYR A 23 -5.23 23.55 8.97
N ARG A 24 -5.58 24.51 9.84
CA ARG A 24 -6.31 24.27 11.09
C ARG A 24 -7.84 24.44 11.04
N GLU A 25 -8.44 24.76 9.89
CA GLU A 25 -9.85 25.20 9.89
C GLU A 25 -10.86 24.24 9.24
N LEU A 26 -10.47 23.24 8.44
CA LEU A 26 -11.43 22.35 7.76
C LEU A 26 -10.92 20.91 7.49
N GLY A 27 -9.83 20.47 8.14
CA GLY A 27 -9.20 19.18 7.84
C GLY A 27 -8.62 18.48 9.07
N ALA A 28 -8.44 17.17 8.96
CA ALA A 28 -7.74 16.36 9.95
C ALA A 28 -6.23 16.60 9.90
N VAL A 29 -5.60 16.65 11.06
CA VAL A 29 -4.14 16.73 11.23
C VAL A 29 -3.54 15.34 11.10
N ILE A 30 -2.52 15.19 10.26
CA ILE A 30 -1.76 13.94 10.14
C ILE A 30 -0.36 14.18 10.71
N GLY A 31 0.01 13.36 11.69
CA GLY A 31 1.34 13.39 12.30
C GLY A 31 2.46 12.82 11.41
N ASP A 32 3.68 12.84 11.92
CA ASP A 32 4.86 12.33 11.24
C ASP A 32 4.89 10.80 11.19
N ASN A 33 5.56 10.23 10.19
CA ASN A 33 5.72 8.77 10.03
C ASN A 33 4.38 8.02 10.02
N VAL A 34 3.40 8.53 9.29
CA VAL A 34 2.07 7.91 9.15
C VAL A 34 1.95 7.22 7.79
N VAL A 35 1.31 6.05 7.76
CA VAL A 35 0.88 5.38 6.52
C VAL A 35 -0.64 5.42 6.44
N ILE A 36 -1.18 5.94 5.33
CA ILE A 36 -2.60 5.90 5.01
C ILE A 36 -2.81 4.97 3.81
N GLY A 37 -3.67 3.98 3.97
CA GLY A 37 -4.03 3.05 2.89
C GLY A 37 -4.61 3.76 1.67
N ALA A 38 -4.35 3.25 0.48
CA ALA A 38 -4.98 3.78 -0.73
C ALA A 38 -6.50 3.72 -0.64
N SER A 39 -7.16 4.78 -1.12
CA SER A 39 -8.62 4.97 -1.08
C SER A 39 -9.23 5.10 0.33
N SER A 40 -8.42 5.40 1.34
CA SER A 40 -8.91 5.69 2.68
C SER A 40 -9.51 7.09 2.83
N VAL A 41 -10.48 7.21 3.75
CA VAL A 41 -11.14 8.49 4.08
C VAL A 41 -10.82 8.87 5.51
N VAL A 42 -9.95 9.87 5.68
CA VAL A 42 -9.57 10.39 6.99
C VAL A 42 -10.66 11.34 7.47
N THR A 43 -11.27 11.02 8.61
CA THR A 43 -12.36 11.80 9.20
C THR A 43 -11.96 12.49 10.51
N HIS A 44 -10.77 12.20 11.03
CA HIS A 44 -10.26 12.69 12.32
C HIS A 44 -8.73 12.70 12.30
N ASP A 45 -8.14 13.42 13.26
CA ASP A 45 -6.68 13.54 13.39
C ASP A 45 -6.00 12.18 13.55
N ILE A 46 -4.85 12.03 12.89
CA ILE A 46 -4.05 10.82 12.86
C ILE A 46 -2.73 11.06 13.61
N PRO A 47 -2.47 10.34 14.72
CA PRO A 47 -1.25 10.53 15.50
C PRO A 47 -0.01 10.05 14.74
N SER A 48 1.15 10.63 15.06
CA SER A 48 2.44 10.20 14.50
C SER A 48 2.75 8.72 14.75
N ASN A 49 3.61 8.13 13.91
CA ASN A 49 4.09 6.74 13.99
C ASN A 49 2.96 5.69 13.93
N SER A 50 1.94 5.91 13.09
CA SER A 50 0.76 5.06 13.01
C SER A 50 0.40 4.66 11.57
N VAL A 51 -0.37 3.59 11.42
CA VAL A 51 -0.89 3.13 10.14
C VAL A 51 -2.40 3.06 10.20
N TYR A 52 -3.07 3.70 9.24
CA TYR A 52 -4.52 3.74 9.14
C TYR A 52 -4.97 3.29 7.74
N ALA A 53 -6.11 2.59 7.64
CA ALA A 53 -6.78 2.37 6.35
C ALA A 53 -8.29 2.19 6.49
N GLY A 54 -9.01 2.12 5.37
CA GLY A 54 -10.47 2.05 5.33
C GLY A 54 -11.18 3.38 5.05
N ASN A 55 -12.49 3.30 4.87
CA ASN A 55 -13.41 4.43 4.76
C ASN A 55 -14.60 4.19 5.71
N PRO A 56 -14.63 4.83 6.90
CA PRO A 56 -13.61 5.77 7.41
C PRO A 56 -12.28 5.07 7.74
N ALA A 57 -11.20 5.84 7.81
CA ALA A 57 -9.87 5.33 8.12
C ALA A 57 -9.77 4.93 9.60
N GLU A 58 -9.37 3.69 9.86
CA GLU A 58 -9.23 3.11 11.20
C GLU A 58 -7.78 2.71 11.45
N TYR A 59 -7.38 2.77 12.73
CA TYR A 59 -6.04 2.38 13.17
C TYR A 59 -5.80 0.89 12.91
N ILE A 60 -4.66 0.57 12.29
CA ILE A 60 -4.24 -0.79 11.99
C ILE A 60 -3.13 -1.22 12.95
N CYS A 61 -2.02 -0.49 12.97
CA CYS A 61 -0.83 -0.81 13.75
C CYS A 61 0.11 0.40 13.85
N ARG A 62 1.23 0.25 14.55
CA ARG A 62 2.27 1.28 14.58
C ARG A 62 3.11 1.25 13.30
N PHE A 63 3.72 2.38 12.97
CA PHE A 63 4.56 2.51 11.77
C PHE A 63 5.81 1.61 11.79
N ASP A 64 6.46 1.49 12.95
CA ASP A 64 7.62 0.63 13.15
C ASP A 64 7.27 -0.85 12.90
N GLU A 65 6.18 -1.34 13.49
CA GLU A 65 5.67 -2.69 13.28
C GLU A 65 5.38 -2.96 11.79
N PHE A 66 4.75 -1.99 11.12
CA PHE A 66 4.47 -2.08 9.68
C PHE A 66 5.75 -2.12 8.85
N SER A 67 6.71 -1.24 9.16
CA SER A 67 7.98 -1.11 8.45
C SER A 67 8.82 -2.39 8.58
N GLU A 68 8.93 -2.94 9.78
CA GLU A 68 9.67 -4.18 10.04
C GLU A 68 9.02 -5.38 9.34
N LYS A 69 7.69 -5.51 9.42
CA LYS A 69 6.95 -6.55 8.72
C LYS A 69 7.24 -6.55 7.23
N HIS A 70 7.24 -5.37 6.60
CA HIS A 70 7.47 -5.25 5.15
C HIS A 70 8.92 -5.48 4.76
N LYS A 71 9.89 -5.05 5.57
CA LYS A 71 11.31 -5.38 5.37
C LYS A 71 11.54 -6.89 5.43
N ASN A 72 10.96 -7.57 6.42
CA ASN A 72 11.07 -9.02 6.56
C ASN A 72 10.41 -9.75 5.40
N ASN A 73 9.23 -9.28 4.98
CA ASN A 73 8.53 -9.87 3.84
C ASN A 73 9.28 -9.69 2.51
N GLN A 74 10.00 -8.60 2.30
CA GLN A 74 10.85 -8.41 1.11
C GLN A 74 12.01 -9.42 1.03
N ILE A 75 12.42 -9.99 2.16
CA ILE A 75 13.45 -11.04 2.20
C ILE A 75 12.84 -12.41 1.89
N SER A 76 11.61 -12.67 2.34
CA SER A 76 10.96 -13.98 2.24
C SER A 76 10.05 -14.16 1.02
N HIS A 77 9.65 -13.06 0.36
CA HIS A 77 8.71 -13.07 -0.77
C HIS A 77 9.38 -12.58 -2.05
N PRO A 78 8.91 -13.04 -3.23
CA PRO A 78 9.47 -12.60 -4.51
C PRO A 78 9.28 -11.10 -4.73
N ILE A 79 10.31 -10.46 -5.30
CA ILE A 79 10.30 -9.05 -5.71
C ILE A 79 10.48 -8.97 -7.22
N PHE A 80 9.47 -8.49 -7.94
CA PHE A 80 9.50 -8.42 -9.39
C PHE A 80 9.92 -7.03 -9.89
N ARG A 81 11.23 -6.85 -10.08
CA ARG A 81 11.83 -5.56 -10.45
C ARG A 81 11.88 -5.27 -11.96
N LYS A 82 11.48 -6.23 -12.80
CA LYS A 82 11.62 -6.13 -14.27
C LYS A 82 10.75 -5.01 -14.85
N TYR A 83 9.55 -4.84 -14.31
CA TYR A 83 8.58 -3.85 -14.77
C TYR A 83 8.12 -3.00 -13.60
N ARG A 84 7.87 -1.71 -13.85
CA ARG A 84 7.14 -0.86 -12.90
C ARG A 84 5.67 -1.28 -12.88
N TRP A 85 4.94 -0.94 -11.83
CA TRP A 85 3.52 -1.28 -11.71
C TRP A 85 2.67 -0.84 -12.91
N TYR A 86 3.03 0.28 -13.56
CA TYR A 86 2.35 0.80 -14.75
C TYR A 86 2.80 0.14 -16.08
N ASP A 87 3.95 -0.54 -16.11
CA ASP A 87 4.47 -1.24 -17.28
C ASP A 87 4.04 -2.70 -17.34
N TRP A 88 3.63 -3.27 -16.20
CA TRP A 88 3.11 -4.65 -16.10
C TRP A 88 2.01 -5.04 -17.10
N PRO A 89 1.09 -4.14 -17.51
CA PRO A 89 0.16 -4.43 -18.58
C PRO A 89 0.85 -4.88 -19.89
N ASN A 90 2.07 -4.42 -20.16
CA ASN A 90 2.85 -4.73 -21.37
C ASN A 90 3.68 -6.02 -21.25
N ALA A 91 3.75 -6.66 -20.07
CA ALA A 91 4.48 -7.91 -19.91
C ALA A 91 3.86 -9.04 -20.75
N SER A 92 4.69 -9.99 -21.17
CA SER A 92 4.26 -11.16 -21.96
C SER A 92 3.30 -12.04 -21.16
N ALA A 93 2.54 -12.88 -21.87
CA ALA A 93 1.62 -13.81 -21.24
C ALA A 93 2.37 -14.83 -20.36
N GLU A 94 3.55 -15.29 -20.81
CA GLU A 94 4.39 -16.22 -20.05
C GLU A 94 4.88 -15.60 -18.74
N GLU A 95 5.32 -14.34 -18.76
CA GLU A 95 5.77 -13.65 -17.54
C GLU A 95 4.65 -13.44 -16.54
N LYS A 96 3.45 -13.09 -17.01
CA LYS A 96 2.26 -12.94 -16.16
C LYS A 96 1.86 -14.27 -15.54
N GLU A 97 1.91 -15.36 -16.30
CA GLU A 97 1.59 -16.70 -15.79
C GLU A 97 2.64 -17.20 -14.79
N GLN A 98 3.93 -16.93 -15.04
CA GLN A 98 5.00 -17.25 -14.10
C GLN A 98 4.81 -16.49 -12.77
N MET A 99 4.53 -15.19 -12.83
CA MET A 99 4.22 -14.38 -11.64
C MET A 99 3.01 -14.94 -10.89
N ARG A 100 1.95 -15.34 -11.62
CA ARG A 100 0.75 -15.92 -11.01
C ARG A 100 1.06 -17.21 -10.23
N LYS A 101 1.87 -18.11 -10.80
CA LYS A 101 2.29 -19.36 -10.15
C LYS A 101 3.15 -19.09 -8.92
N GLU A 102 4.08 -18.15 -9.01
CA GLU A 102 4.93 -17.78 -7.86
C GLU A 102 4.14 -17.16 -6.70
N LEU A 103 2.96 -16.58 -7.00
CA LEU A 103 2.08 -15.90 -6.06
C LEU A 103 0.80 -16.68 -5.74
N GLU A 104 0.74 -17.98 -6.01
CA GLU A 104 -0.46 -18.79 -5.81
C GLU A 104 -0.91 -18.78 -4.33
N ASP A 105 0.01 -19.02 -3.41
CA ASP A 105 -0.25 -19.08 -1.96
C ASP A 105 0.34 -17.91 -1.16
N LYS A 106 0.91 -16.92 -1.84
CA LYS A 106 1.64 -15.81 -1.19
C LYS A 106 1.53 -14.52 -2.00
N PHE A 107 1.88 -13.41 -1.37
CA PHE A 107 2.00 -12.12 -2.06
C PHE A 107 3.46 -11.82 -2.40
N GLY A 108 3.68 -10.82 -3.25
CA GLY A 108 5.01 -10.38 -3.63
C GLY A 108 5.10 -8.86 -3.65
N TYR A 109 6.29 -8.37 -3.97
CA TYR A 109 6.58 -6.94 -4.12
C TYR A 109 6.89 -6.60 -5.57
N LEU A 110 6.59 -5.36 -5.95
CA LEU A 110 6.96 -4.75 -7.23
C LEU A 110 7.97 -3.64 -6.98
#